data_AF-A0A8R2JUZ0-F1
#
_entry.id   AF-A0A8R2JUZ0-F1
#
_cell.length_a   1.000
_cell.length_b   1.000
_cell.length_c   1.000
_cell.angle_alpha   90.00
_cell.angle_beta   90.00
_cell.angle_gamma   90.00
#
_symmetry.space_group_name_H-M   'P 1'
#
loop_
_entity.id
_entity.type
_entity.pdbx_description
1 polymer ?
#
loop_
_entity_poly.entity_id
_entity_poly.type
_entity_poly.pdbx_seq_one_letter_code
_entity_poly.pdbx_strand_id
1 'polypeptide(L)'
;MWRQIQNVGLVENYINNTNFALHIRMLAVLAYVPPDNVINAYEEILETQFYVENEDLLMSFLDYFEDNWVGKITGRRKTRRQPRHPIDIWNCHYSANNGLPTTNNAVEGWHRGFTSVIGTSHPNIWKFIDGIKKVQNIEELKREQYNAGKQPQKKKV
;
A
#
# COMPACT_ATOMS: atom_id res chain seq x y z
N MET A 1 2.93 -4.65 -6.34
CA MET A 1 2.07 -5.48 -7.21
C MET A 1 2.13 -5.06 -8.68
N TRP A 2 1.58 -3.91 -9.10
CA TRP A 2 1.60 -3.48 -10.52
C TRP A 2 2.98 -3.46 -11.18
N ARG A 3 3.98 -2.85 -10.53
CA ARG A 3 5.37 -2.87 -11.03
C ARG A 3 5.89 -4.28 -11.25
N GLN A 4 5.51 -5.23 -10.39
CA GLN A 4 5.96 -6.61 -10.55
C GLN A 4 5.24 -7.31 -11.71
N ILE A 5 3.94 -7.08 -11.90
CA ILE A 5 3.19 -7.54 -13.08
C ILE A 5 3.89 -7.08 -14.38
N GLN A 6 4.38 -5.83 -14.40
CA GLN A 6 5.16 -5.30 -15.51
C GLN A 6 6.50 -6.04 -15.68
N ASN A 7 7.27 -6.19 -14.60
CA ASN A 7 8.59 -6.81 -14.65
C ASN A 7 8.58 -8.28 -15.09
N VAL A 8 7.53 -9.03 -14.73
CA VAL A 8 7.42 -10.46 -15.05
C VAL A 8 6.64 -10.73 -16.35
N GLY A 9 6.31 -9.70 -17.13
CA GLY A 9 5.67 -9.85 -18.43
C GLY A 9 4.18 -10.24 -18.38
N LEU A 10 3.50 -10.05 -17.25
CA LEU A 10 2.09 -10.42 -17.08
C LEU A 10 1.09 -9.32 -17.51
N VAL A 11 1.58 -8.23 -18.12
CA VAL A 11 0.78 -7.05 -18.43
C VAL A 11 -0.38 -7.36 -19.38
N GLU A 12 -0.11 -8.07 -20.48
CA GLU A 12 -1.14 -8.38 -21.48
C GLU A 12 -2.24 -9.25 -20.88
N ASN A 13 -1.87 -10.29 -20.12
CA ASN A 13 -2.84 -11.13 -19.40
C ASN A 13 -3.66 -10.32 -18.41
N TYR A 14 -3.02 -9.45 -17.62
CA TYR A 14 -3.72 -8.66 -16.62
C TYR A 14 -4.67 -7.61 -17.22
N ILE A 15 -4.35 -7.02 -18.38
CA ILE A 15 -5.19 -6.01 -19.02
C ILE A 15 -6.32 -6.66 -19.82
N ASN A 16 -6.03 -7.72 -20.57
CA ASN A 16 -6.95 -8.30 -21.54
C ASN A 16 -7.80 -9.45 -21.00
N ASN A 17 -7.42 -10.05 -19.86
CA ASN A 17 -8.16 -11.13 -19.24
C ASN A 17 -8.66 -10.71 -17.84
N THR A 18 -9.95 -10.44 -17.75
CA THR A 18 -10.61 -10.01 -16.51
C THR A 18 -10.55 -11.07 -15.42
N ASN A 19 -10.61 -12.36 -15.76
CA ASN A 19 -10.50 -13.45 -14.80
C ASN A 19 -9.08 -13.54 -14.22
N PHE A 20 -8.06 -13.41 -15.08
CA PHE A 20 -6.67 -13.32 -14.64
C PHE A 20 -6.46 -12.13 -13.70
N ALA A 21 -6.97 -10.95 -14.08
CA ALA A 21 -6.89 -9.74 -13.27
C ALA A 21 -7.58 -9.90 -11.91
N LEU A 22 -8.75 -10.55 -11.88
CA LEU A 22 -9.48 -10.84 -10.65
C LEU A 22 -8.64 -11.66 -9.68
N HIS A 23 -8.06 -12.77 -10.14
CA HIS A 23 -7.25 -13.64 -9.28
C HIS A 23 -6.00 -12.92 -8.78
N ILE A 24 -5.27 -12.20 -9.63
CA ILE A 24 -4.15 -11.37 -9.16
C ILE A 24 -4.58 -10.35 -8.10
N ARG A 25 -5.79 -9.78 -8.20
CA ARG A 25 -6.34 -8.87 -7.18
C ARG A 25 -6.74 -9.57 -5.89
N MET A 26 -7.06 -10.87 -5.89
CA MET A 26 -7.35 -11.62 -4.65
C MET A 26 -6.15 -11.56 -3.69
N LEU A 27 -4.92 -11.57 -4.21
CA LEU A 27 -3.72 -11.39 -3.39
C LEU A 27 -3.65 -9.99 -2.75
N ALA A 28 -4.20 -8.95 -3.38
CA ALA A 28 -4.29 -7.63 -2.78
C ALA A 28 -5.34 -7.57 -1.66
N VAL A 29 -6.37 -8.41 -1.74
CA VAL A 29 -7.43 -8.50 -0.72
C VAL A 29 -6.90 -9.06 0.60
N LEU A 30 -5.75 -9.77 0.60
CA LEU A 30 -5.09 -10.23 1.83
C LEU A 30 -4.79 -9.09 2.82
N ALA A 31 -4.67 -7.84 2.36
CA ALA A 31 -4.55 -6.68 3.23
C ALA A 31 -5.76 -6.50 4.17
N TYR A 32 -6.91 -7.08 3.83
CA TYR A 32 -8.14 -6.95 4.60
C TYR A 32 -8.50 -8.22 5.37
N VAL A 33 -7.68 -9.26 5.30
CA VAL A 33 -7.85 -10.49 6.10
C VAL A 33 -7.27 -10.24 7.50
N PRO A 34 -7.86 -10.78 8.59
CA PRO A 34 -7.24 -10.74 9.91
C PRO A 34 -5.77 -11.18 9.85
N PRO A 35 -4.81 -10.47 10.47
CA PRO A 35 -3.38 -10.76 10.34
C PRO A 35 -3.01 -12.22 10.60
N ASP A 36 -3.61 -12.84 11.61
CA ASP A 36 -3.36 -14.24 11.98
C ASP A 36 -3.84 -15.24 10.92
N ASN A 37 -4.77 -14.83 10.05
CA ASN A 37 -5.37 -15.68 9.02
C ASN A 37 -4.78 -15.42 7.62
N VAL A 38 -3.92 -14.40 7.45
CA VAL A 38 -3.37 -14.00 6.15
C VAL A 38 -2.62 -15.15 5.47
N ILE A 39 -1.80 -15.88 6.24
CA ILE A 39 -0.99 -16.97 5.70
C ILE A 39 -1.89 -18.11 5.21
N ASN A 40 -2.88 -18.53 6.01
CA ASN A 40 -3.80 -19.59 5.65
C ASN A 40 -4.64 -19.19 4.42
N ALA A 41 -5.16 -17.97 4.39
CA ALA A 41 -5.91 -17.46 3.24
C ALA A 41 -5.06 -17.40 1.96
N TYR A 42 -3.77 -17.07 2.08
CA TYR A 42 -2.85 -17.12 0.93
C TYR A 42 -2.65 -18.55 0.43
N GLU A 43 -2.43 -19.52 1.33
CA GLU A 43 -2.28 -20.93 0.98
C GLU A 43 -3.56 -21.49 0.30
N GLU A 44 -4.75 -21.18 0.83
CA GLU A 44 -6.03 -21.53 0.22
C GLU A 44 -6.21 -20.94 -1.20
N ILE A 45 -5.76 -19.70 -1.43
CA ILE A 45 -5.81 -19.07 -2.75
C ILE A 45 -4.93 -19.85 -3.74
N LEU A 46 -3.73 -20.28 -3.33
CA LEU A 46 -2.81 -21.03 -4.20
C LEU A 46 -3.35 -22.42 -4.58
N GLU A 47 -4.21 -23.02 -3.76
CA GLU A 47 -4.85 -24.30 -4.05
C GLU A 47 -6.02 -24.19 -5.05
N THR A 48 -6.47 -22.97 -5.38
CA THR A 48 -7.53 -22.80 -6.37
C THR A 48 -7.07 -23.18 -7.78
N GLN A 49 -8.00 -23.68 -8.59
CA GLN A 49 -7.73 -24.19 -9.94
C GLN A 49 -6.92 -23.22 -10.80
N PHE A 50 -7.20 -21.91 -10.72
CA PHE A 50 -6.47 -20.91 -11.49
C PHE A 50 -4.98 -20.87 -11.15
N TYR A 51 -4.60 -20.91 -9.87
CA TYR A 51 -3.19 -20.83 -9.48
C TYR A 51 -2.44 -22.12 -9.78
N VAL A 52 -3.11 -23.27 -9.63
CA VAL A 52 -2.56 -24.58 -9.98
C VAL A 52 -2.31 -24.69 -11.50
N GLU A 53 -3.26 -24.28 -12.33
CA GLU A 53 -3.11 -24.34 -13.80
C GLU A 53 -2.09 -23.32 -14.34
N ASN A 54 -1.88 -22.21 -13.61
CA ASN A 54 -0.98 -21.14 -14.02
C ASN A 54 0.31 -21.08 -13.17
N GLU A 55 0.67 -22.18 -12.49
CA GLU A 55 1.80 -22.22 -11.55
C GLU A 55 3.10 -21.72 -12.20
N ASP A 56 3.46 -22.28 -13.37
CA ASP A 56 4.67 -21.90 -14.10
C ASP A 56 4.67 -20.43 -14.53
N LEU A 57 3.52 -19.93 -14.98
CA LEU A 57 3.34 -18.55 -15.42
C LEU A 57 3.46 -17.57 -14.24
N LEU A 58 2.96 -17.96 -13.07
CA LEU A 58 2.88 -17.11 -11.88
C LEU A 58 4.10 -17.28 -10.96
N MET A 59 4.93 -18.30 -11.14
CA MET A 59 6.03 -18.66 -10.25
C MET A 59 6.91 -17.45 -9.87
N SER A 60 7.39 -16.70 -10.87
CA SER A 60 8.24 -15.52 -10.63
C SER A 60 7.50 -14.37 -9.90
N PHE A 61 6.19 -14.26 -10.10
CA PHE A 61 5.37 -13.27 -9.41
C PHE A 61 5.07 -13.69 -7.96
N LEU A 62 4.77 -14.97 -7.74
CA LEU A 62 4.49 -15.54 -6.42
C LEU A 62 5.75 -15.58 -5.56
N ASP A 63 6.91 -15.95 -6.11
CA ASP A 63 8.20 -15.88 -5.40
C ASP A 63 8.49 -14.48 -4.86
N TYR A 64 8.27 -13.47 -5.70
CA TYR A 64 8.35 -12.08 -5.25
C TYR A 64 7.32 -11.77 -4.15
N PHE A 65 6.08 -12.24 -4.31
CA PHE A 65 5.03 -11.96 -3.35
C PHE A 65 5.32 -12.58 -1.97
N GLU A 66 5.78 -13.82 -1.95
CA GLU A 66 6.21 -14.53 -0.74
C GLU A 66 7.39 -13.83 -0.07
N ASP A 67 8.45 -13.53 -0.82
CA ASP A 67 9.64 -12.89 -0.25
C ASP A 67 9.34 -11.52 0.37
N ASN A 68 8.36 -10.79 -0.17
CA ASN A 68 8.07 -9.42 0.25
C ASN A 68 6.94 -9.31 1.27
N TRP A 69 5.90 -10.15 1.21
CA TRP A 69 4.63 -9.90 1.93
C TRP A 69 4.18 -11.02 2.87
N VAL A 70 4.31 -12.30 2.48
CA VAL A 70 3.72 -13.44 3.24
C VAL A 70 4.78 -14.36 3.87
N GLY A 71 6.02 -14.29 3.38
CA GLY A 71 7.09 -15.21 3.72
C GLY A 71 7.08 -16.46 2.85
N LYS A 72 8.21 -17.14 2.74
CA LYS A 72 8.36 -18.39 1.98
C LYS A 72 8.63 -19.55 2.94
N ILE A 73 8.00 -20.70 2.69
CA ILE A 73 8.34 -21.93 3.42
C ILE A 73 9.69 -22.44 2.90
N THR A 74 10.65 -22.58 3.80
CA THR A 74 12.02 -22.98 3.44
C THR A 74 12.50 -24.15 4.29
N GLY A 75 13.33 -25.01 3.68
CA GLY A 75 14.02 -26.10 4.33
C GLY A 75 13.16 -27.33 4.65
N ARG A 76 13.83 -28.43 5.04
CA ARG A 76 13.20 -29.71 5.37
C ARG A 76 12.24 -29.64 6.56
N ARG A 77 12.39 -28.63 7.42
CA ARG A 77 11.58 -28.42 8.64
C ARG A 77 10.32 -27.59 8.39
N LYS A 78 10.03 -27.20 7.13
CA LYS A 78 8.87 -26.37 6.74
C LYS A 78 8.75 -25.08 7.57
N THR A 79 9.87 -24.41 7.84
CA THR A 79 9.87 -23.14 8.55
C THR A 79 9.57 -21.99 7.60
N ARG A 80 8.60 -21.14 7.93
CA ARG A 80 8.27 -19.94 7.15
C ARG A 80 9.26 -18.82 7.49
N ARG A 81 9.99 -18.35 6.48
CA ARG A 81 10.89 -17.21 6.59
C ARG A 81 10.05 -15.93 6.74
N GLN A 82 10.50 -14.99 7.56
CA GLN A 82 9.83 -13.69 7.64
C GLN A 82 9.93 -12.92 6.31
N PRO A 83 8.81 -12.31 5.85
CA PRO A 83 8.81 -11.44 4.68
C PRO A 83 9.61 -10.15 4.92
N ARG A 84 10.05 -9.49 3.85
CA ARG A 84 10.68 -8.15 3.94
C ARG A 84 9.77 -7.11 4.56
N HIS A 85 8.46 -7.22 4.33
CA HIS A 85 7.43 -6.38 4.92
C HIS A 85 6.52 -7.25 5.79
N PRO A 86 6.72 -7.22 7.12
CA PRO A 86 5.84 -7.87 8.09
C PRO A 86 4.36 -7.54 7.89
N ILE A 87 3.49 -8.53 8.13
CA ILE A 87 2.04 -8.46 7.86
C ILE A 87 1.38 -7.28 8.58
N ASP A 88 1.74 -7.05 9.83
CA ASP A 88 1.27 -5.97 10.68
C ASP A 88 1.51 -4.56 10.10
N ILE A 89 2.53 -4.39 9.25
CA ILE A 89 2.87 -3.09 8.67
C ILE A 89 1.96 -2.74 7.48
N TRP A 90 1.55 -3.72 6.69
CA TRP A 90 0.78 -3.49 5.46
C TRP A 90 -0.69 -3.91 5.55
N ASN A 91 -1.08 -4.62 6.60
CA ASN A 91 -2.45 -5.05 6.80
C ASN A 91 -3.37 -3.87 7.18
N CYS A 92 -4.54 -3.84 6.56
CA CYS A 92 -5.57 -2.82 6.68
C CYS A 92 -6.84 -3.33 7.37
N HIS A 93 -6.90 -4.58 7.84
CA HIS A 93 -8.12 -5.17 8.44
C HIS A 93 -8.64 -4.31 9.61
N TYR A 94 -7.77 -3.93 10.55
CA TYR A 94 -8.15 -3.06 11.66
C TYR A 94 -8.67 -1.71 11.16
N SER A 95 -7.94 -1.07 10.25
CA SER A 95 -8.33 0.25 9.73
C SER A 95 -9.68 0.19 9.01
N ALA A 96 -9.88 -0.81 8.15
CA ALA A 96 -11.11 -1.00 7.40
C ALA A 96 -12.32 -1.20 8.33
N ASN A 97 -12.20 -2.05 9.34
CA ASN A 97 -13.29 -2.33 10.29
C ASN A 97 -13.67 -1.13 11.16
N ASN A 98 -12.71 -0.22 11.41
CA ASN A 98 -12.93 0.97 12.24
C ASN A 98 -13.21 2.24 11.40
N GLY A 99 -13.38 2.12 10.08
CA GLY A 99 -13.58 3.27 9.19
C GLY A 99 -12.39 4.23 9.16
N LEU A 100 -11.19 3.75 9.49
CA LEU A 100 -9.95 4.51 9.42
C LEU A 100 -9.37 4.47 8.00
N PRO A 101 -8.53 5.45 7.63
CA PRO A 101 -7.86 5.44 6.33
C PRO A 101 -7.04 4.14 6.13
N THR A 102 -7.34 3.43 5.06
CA THR A 102 -6.61 2.23 4.61
C THR A 102 -5.53 2.55 3.57
N THR A 103 -5.47 3.81 3.14
CA THR A 103 -4.46 4.31 2.21
C THR A 103 -3.73 5.50 2.83
N ASN A 104 -2.52 5.75 2.34
CA ASN A 104 -1.68 6.88 2.71
C ASN A 104 -2.08 8.19 1.99
N ASN A 105 -3.25 8.26 1.35
CA ASN A 105 -3.71 9.41 0.55
C ASN A 105 -3.62 10.76 1.29
N ALA A 106 -3.94 10.76 2.60
CA ALA A 106 -3.85 11.95 3.44
C ALA A 106 -2.39 12.42 3.61
N VAL A 107 -1.48 11.48 3.85
CA VAL A 107 -0.04 11.73 3.98
C VAL A 107 0.55 12.19 2.65
N GLU A 108 0.19 11.56 1.53
CA GLU A 108 0.60 11.99 0.19
C GLU A 108 0.03 13.38 -0.15
N GLY A 109 -1.21 13.67 0.27
CA GLY A 109 -1.80 14.99 0.16
C GLY A 109 -1.02 16.05 0.93
N TRP A 110 -0.62 15.74 2.17
CA TRP A 110 0.18 16.62 3.00
C TRP A 110 1.58 16.84 2.39
N HIS A 111 2.28 15.77 1.97
CA HIS A 111 3.58 15.88 1.30
C HIS A 111 3.50 16.73 0.03
N ARG A 112 2.44 16.57 -0.80
CA ARG A 112 2.24 17.42 -1.97
C ARG A 112 2.11 18.90 -1.61
N GLY A 113 1.30 19.21 -0.58
CA GLY A 113 1.17 20.58 -0.07
C GLY A 113 2.49 21.14 0.47
N PHE A 114 3.20 20.34 1.26
CA PHE A 114 4.50 20.70 1.84
C PHE A 114 5.56 20.99 0.77
N THR A 115 5.68 20.11 -0.23
CA THR A 115 6.57 20.31 -1.38
C THR A 115 6.22 21.59 -2.14
N SER A 116 4.92 21.90 -2.30
CA SER A 116 4.49 23.15 -2.93
C SER A 116 4.90 24.39 -2.12
N VAL A 117 4.94 24.31 -0.79
CA VAL A 117 5.39 25.42 0.08
C VAL A 117 6.90 25.63 0.00
N ILE A 118 7.68 24.55 -0.07
CA ILE A 118 9.14 24.64 -0.23
C ILE A 118 9.52 25.11 -1.65
N GLY A 119 8.77 24.67 -2.67
CA GLY A 119 8.96 25.09 -4.06
C GLY A 119 10.28 24.59 -4.68
N THR A 120 10.86 23.51 -4.17
CA THR A 120 12.05 22.86 -4.74
C THR A 120 12.14 21.39 -4.31
N SER A 121 12.65 20.53 -5.19
CA SER A 121 12.83 19.10 -4.92
C SER A 121 14.00 18.78 -3.98
N HIS A 122 15.00 19.66 -3.92
CA HIS A 122 16.22 19.46 -3.13
C HIS A 122 16.56 20.72 -2.31
N PRO A 123 15.76 21.06 -1.29
CA PRO A 123 16.06 22.20 -0.43
C PRO A 123 17.31 21.95 0.41
N ASN A 124 18.14 22.99 0.58
CA ASN A 124 19.12 22.97 1.66
C ASN A 124 18.42 23.02 3.03
N ILE A 125 19.16 22.73 4.10
CA ILE A 125 18.61 22.64 5.45
C ILE A 125 17.88 23.93 5.88
N TRP A 126 18.38 25.10 5.49
CA TRP A 126 17.78 26.39 5.83
C TRP A 126 16.43 26.59 5.13
N LYS A 127 16.37 26.33 3.82
CA LYS A 127 15.13 26.41 3.04
C LYS A 127 14.10 25.39 3.51
N PHE A 128 14.54 24.21 3.96
CA PHE A 128 13.68 23.21 4.57
C PHE A 128 13.10 23.69 5.91
N ILE A 129 13.93 24.23 6.80
CA ILE A 129 13.48 24.82 8.08
C ILE A 129 12.47 25.95 7.85
N ASP A 130 12.74 26.84 6.89
CA ASP A 130 11.82 27.92 6.54
C ASP A 130 10.50 27.38 5.97
N GLY A 131 10.55 26.29 5.20
CA GLY A 131 9.37 25.58 4.74
C GLY A 131 8.52 25.04 5.89
N ILE A 132 9.16 24.40 6.89
CA ILE A 132 8.47 23.92 8.10
C ILE A 132 7.79 25.07 8.83
N LYS A 133 8.51 26.18 9.09
CA LYS A 133 7.95 27.37 9.75
C LYS A 133 6.73 27.92 9.02
N LYS A 134 6.79 27.99 7.68
CA LYS A 134 5.66 28.44 6.85
C LYS A 134 4.45 27.52 6.99
N VAL A 135 4.65 26.19 6.94
CA VAL A 135 3.56 25.23 7.11
C VAL A 135 2.95 25.33 8.50
N GLN A 136 3.77 25.45 9.55
CA GLN A 136 3.29 25.66 10.90
C GLN A 136 2.39 26.91 11.00
N ASN A 137 2.85 28.06 10.49
CA ASN A 137 2.06 29.29 10.51
C ASN A 137 0.73 29.15 9.74
N ILE A 138 0.73 28.44 8.61
CA ILE A 138 -0.50 28.18 7.83
C ILE A 138 -1.50 27.33 8.63
N GLU A 139 -1.03 26.29 9.32
CA GLU A 139 -1.91 25.41 10.11
C GLU A 139 -2.41 26.11 11.38
N GLU A 140 -1.58 26.92 12.05
CA GLU A 140 -1.99 27.74 13.20
C GLU A 140 -3.07 28.74 12.79
N LEU A 141 -2.89 29.45 11.67
CA LEU A 141 -3.89 30.36 11.14
C LEU A 141 -5.21 29.65 10.82
N LYS A 142 -5.17 28.45 10.22
CA LYS A 142 -6.38 27.65 9.98
C LYS A 142 -7.07 27.26 11.28
N ARG A 143 -6.31 26.89 12.31
CA ARG A 143 -6.84 26.51 13.63
C ARG A 143 -7.50 27.70 14.33
N GLU A 144 -6.90 28.88 14.28
CA GLU A 144 -7.50 30.11 14.81
C GLU A 144 -8.78 30.49 14.08
N GLN A 145 -8.79 30.39 12.74
CA GLN A 145 -10.00 30.63 11.95
C GLN A 145 -11.13 29.67 12.33
N TYR A 146 -10.81 28.39 12.52
CA TYR A 146 -11.76 27.38 12.97
C TYR A 146 -12.32 27.70 14.36
N ASN A 147 -11.44 28.05 15.32
CA ASN A 147 -11.84 28.45 16.67
C ASN A 147 -12.71 29.71 16.67
N ALA A 148 -12.50 30.63 15.71
CA ALA A 148 -13.33 31.80 15.49
C ALA A 148 -14.67 31.48 14.76
N GLY A 149 -14.97 30.20 14.50
CA GLY A 149 -16.22 29.76 13.87
C GLY A 149 -16.23 29.84 12.34
N LYS A 150 -15.10 30.15 11.68
CA LYS A 150 -15.02 30.07 10.22
C LYS A 150 -15.04 28.61 9.80
N GLN A 151 -15.94 28.28 8.88
CA GLN A 151 -15.99 26.93 8.34
C GLN A 151 -14.82 26.67 7.39
N PRO A 152 -14.25 25.45 7.40
CA PRO A 152 -13.21 25.08 6.45
C PRO A 152 -13.75 25.18 5.01
N GLN A 153 -12.96 25.77 4.11
CA GLN A 153 -13.33 25.82 2.70
C GLN A 153 -13.47 24.39 2.16
N LYS A 154 -14.61 24.09 1.53
CA LYS A 154 -14.80 22.82 0.82
C LYS A 154 -13.69 22.68 -0.21
N LYS A 155 -12.95 21.58 -0.17
CA LYS A 155 -12.03 21.22 -1.26
C LYS A 155 -12.87 21.11 -2.54
N LYS A 156 -12.45 21.83 -3.59
CA LYS A 156 -13.00 21.60 -4.93
C LYS A 156 -12.66 20.14 -5.29
N VAL A 157 -13.71 19.35 -5.56
CA VAL A 157 -13.60 17.99 -6.09
C VAL A 157 -13.20 18.08 -7.56
#